data_AF-A0A5K0XNM8-F1
#
_entry.id   AF-A0A5K0XNM8-F1
#
_cell.length_a   1.000
_cell.length_b   1.000
_cell.length_c   1.000
_cell.angle_alpha   90.00
_cell.angle_beta   90.00
_cell.angle_gamma   90.00
#
_symmetry.space_group_name_H-M   'P 1'
#
loop_
_entity.id
_entity.type
_entity.pdbx_description
1 polymer ?
#
loop_
_entity_poly.entity_id
_entity_poly.type
_entity_poly.pdbx_seq_one_letter_code
_entity_poly.pdbx_strand_id
1 'polypeptide(L)'
;QVLGAFAEAIGLPIVGSPIPDLSACFKGLPGSLSIPSLTLHFQNGDLHLPLENYFVVVTEDELSCLAIIRTPFGRSFSVIGSMTVQNIHVNYNVGKSLMTFTPTQCDKL
;
A
#
# COMPACT_ATOMS: atom_id res chain seq x y z
N GLN A 1 -2.10 -8.19 -11.84
CA GLN A 1 -3.40 -8.33 -11.16
C GLN A 1 -3.70 -7.09 -10.31
N VAL A 2 -2.96 -6.82 -9.22
CA VAL A 2 -3.19 -5.64 -8.36
C VAL A 2 -2.95 -4.30 -9.08
N LEU A 3 -1.78 -4.10 -9.70
CA LEU A 3 -1.46 -2.86 -10.43
C LEU A 3 -2.51 -2.50 -11.49
N GLY A 4 -3.02 -3.51 -12.21
CA GLY A 4 -4.03 -3.32 -13.24
C GLY A 4 -5.37 -2.87 -12.65
N ALA A 5 -5.79 -3.45 -11.53
CA ALA A 5 -7.02 -3.06 -10.84
C ALA A 5 -6.98 -1.60 -10.36
N PHE A 6 -5.83 -1.14 -9.84
CA PHE A 6 -5.66 0.27 -9.49
C PHE A 6 -5.70 1.18 -10.72
N ALA A 7 -5.02 0.82 -11.80
CA ALA A 7 -5.04 1.61 -13.02
C ALA A 7 -6.44 1.71 -13.64
N GLU A 8 -7.19 0.62 -13.64
CA GLU A 8 -8.58 0.58 -14.10
C GLU A 8 -9.50 1.44 -13.22
N ALA A 9 -9.40 1.31 -11.90
CA ALA A 9 -10.24 2.06 -10.97
C ALA A 9 -9.95 3.57 -10.99
N ILE A 10 -8.68 3.96 -11.10
CA ILE A 10 -8.28 5.38 -11.17
C ILE A 10 -8.60 5.96 -12.55
N GLY A 11 -8.59 5.14 -13.61
CA GLY A 11 -8.96 5.56 -14.97
C GLY A 11 -7.92 6.48 -15.64
N LEU A 12 -6.70 6.52 -15.12
CA LEU A 12 -5.60 7.33 -15.65
C LEU A 12 -4.45 6.44 -16.14
N PRO A 13 -3.67 6.91 -17.14
CA PRO A 13 -2.48 6.20 -17.58
C PRO A 13 -1.44 6.15 -16.46
N ILE A 14 -0.76 5.01 -16.36
CA ILE A 14 0.44 4.87 -15.53
C ILE A 14 1.57 5.69 -16.16
N VAL A 15 2.21 6.55 -15.36
CA VAL A 15 3.38 7.33 -15.74
C VAL A 15 4.62 6.88 -14.97
N GLY A 16 5.79 7.27 -15.48
CA GLY A 16 7.07 7.01 -14.80
C GLY A 16 7.15 7.71 -13.44
N SER A 17 7.90 7.10 -12.53
CA SER A 17 8.13 7.61 -11.18
C SER A 17 9.52 8.23 -11.06
N PRO A 18 9.68 9.33 -10.32
CA PRO A 18 10.99 9.80 -9.86
C PRO A 18 11.54 8.94 -8.72
N ILE A 19 10.69 8.15 -8.04
CA ILE A 19 11.06 7.25 -6.96
C ILE A 19 11.52 5.91 -7.56
N PRO A 20 12.74 5.44 -7.25
CA PRO A 20 13.23 4.13 -7.67
C PRO A 20 12.25 3.01 -7.30
N ASP A 21 12.15 1.99 -8.16
CA ASP A 21 11.33 0.77 -8.01
C ASP A 21 9.81 0.95 -8.03
N LEU A 22 9.28 2.15 -7.77
CA LEU A 22 7.87 2.46 -8.00
C LEU A 22 7.69 2.75 -9.50
N SER A 23 6.92 1.94 -10.21
CA SER A 23 6.67 2.14 -11.65
C SER A 23 5.22 2.50 -11.98
N ALA A 24 4.35 2.51 -10.97
CA ALA A 24 2.93 2.75 -11.12
C ALA A 24 2.54 4.08 -10.46
N CYS A 25 2.75 5.20 -11.16
CA CYS A 25 2.32 6.52 -10.73
C CYS A 25 1.18 7.06 -11.59
N PHE A 26 0.39 7.96 -11.02
CA PHE A 26 -0.72 8.64 -11.68
C PHE A 26 -0.56 10.16 -11.49
N LYS A 27 -0.84 10.93 -12.54
CA LYS A 27 -0.82 12.40 -12.47
C LYS A 27 -2.02 12.89 -11.66
N GLY A 28 -1.77 13.60 -10.57
CA GLY A 28 -2.75 14.11 -9.64
C GLY A 28 -2.39 13.81 -8.19
N LEU A 29 -2.88 14.65 -7.28
CA LEU A 29 -2.80 14.45 -5.83
C LEU A 29 -4.02 13.63 -5.34
N PRO A 30 -3.95 12.95 -4.19
CA PRO A 30 -5.03 12.09 -3.71
C PRO A 30 -6.45 12.68 -3.74
N GLY A 31 -6.60 13.96 -3.39
CA GLY A 31 -7.90 14.64 -3.39
C GLY A 31 -8.50 14.87 -4.79
N SER A 32 -7.69 14.78 -5.84
CA SER A 32 -8.12 14.89 -7.24
C SER A 32 -8.29 13.53 -7.94
N LEU A 33 -7.95 12.43 -7.26
CA LEU A 33 -7.95 11.09 -7.82
C LEU A 33 -8.97 10.20 -7.12
N SER A 34 -9.68 9.38 -7.89
CA SER A 34 -10.54 8.33 -7.37
C SER A 34 -9.71 7.10 -6.97
N ILE A 35 -8.93 7.22 -5.89
CA ILE A 35 -8.08 6.12 -5.42
C ILE A 35 -8.93 5.08 -4.68
N PRO A 36 -8.93 3.80 -5.11
CA PRO A 36 -9.70 2.77 -4.43
C PRO A 36 -9.06 2.40 -3.09
N SER A 37 -9.89 2.10 -2.09
CA SER A 37 -9.45 1.59 -0.80
C SER A 37 -8.77 0.21 -0.94
N LEU A 38 -7.78 -0.06 -0.10
CA LEU A 38 -7.13 -1.37 -0.02
C LEU A 38 -7.40 -2.03 1.33
N THR A 39 -7.88 -3.29 1.28
CA THR A 39 -8.07 -4.14 2.46
C THR A 39 -7.33 -5.45 2.25
N LEU A 40 -6.59 -5.89 3.27
CA LEU A 40 -6.01 -7.23 3.32
C LEU A 40 -6.93 -8.14 4.11
N HIS A 41 -7.52 -9.12 3.43
CA HIS A 41 -8.40 -10.10 4.04
C HIS A 41 -7.61 -11.27 4.62
N PHE A 42 -7.72 -11.51 5.91
CA PHE A 42 -7.17 -12.67 6.61
C PHE A 42 -8.29 -13.60 7.08
N GLN A 43 -7.95 -14.85 7.42
CA GLN A 43 -8.92 -15.87 7.81
C GLN A 43 -9.89 -15.42 8.92
N ASN A 44 -9.43 -14.61 9.87
CA ASN A 44 -10.20 -14.21 11.05
C ASN A 44 -10.34 -12.68 11.18
N GLY A 45 -10.16 -11.93 10.09
CA GLY A 45 -10.33 -10.49 10.12
C GLY A 45 -9.70 -9.76 8.95
N ASP A 46 -10.02 -8.48 8.87
CA ASP A 46 -9.59 -7.60 7.80
C ASP A 46 -8.63 -6.54 8.33
N LEU A 47 -7.60 -6.24 7.55
CA LEU A 47 -6.74 -5.08 7.78
C LEU A 47 -7.05 -4.03 6.71
N HIS A 48 -7.80 -3.01 7.10
CA HIS A 48 -8.04 -1.83 6.27
C HIS A 48 -6.81 -0.94 6.31
N LEU A 49 -6.26 -0.63 5.13
CA LEU A 49 -5.07 0.19 5.02
C LEU A 49 -5.46 1.64 4.71
N PRO A 50 -4.94 2.61 5.47
CA PRO A 50 -5.09 4.00 5.10
C PRO A 50 -4.21 4.31 3.87
N LEU A 51 -4.52 5.39 3.16
CA LEU A 51 -3.94 5.67 1.83
C LEU A 51 -2.41 5.74 1.87
N GLU A 52 -1.86 6.38 2.89
CA GLU A 52 -0.43 6.54 3.13
C GLU A 52 0.33 5.21 3.28
N ASN A 53 -0.36 4.12 3.60
CA ASN A 53 0.23 2.79 3.72
C ASN A 53 0.41 2.08 2.36
N TYR A 54 -0.15 2.63 1.27
CA TYR A 54 -0.01 2.05 -0.08
C TYR A 54 0.14 3.07 -1.21
N PHE A 55 0.17 4.38 -0.93
CA PHE A 55 0.54 5.43 -1.89
C PHE A 55 1.62 6.36 -1.34
N VAL A 56 2.59 6.70 -2.19
CA VAL A 56 3.54 7.79 -1.98
C VAL A 56 3.12 8.99 -2.83
N VAL A 57 3.03 10.16 -2.23
CA VAL A 57 2.70 11.41 -2.93
C VAL A 57 3.98 12.19 -3.20
N VAL A 58 4.25 12.47 -4.48
CA VAL A 58 5.36 13.33 -4.92
C VAL A 58 4.78 14.69 -5.29
N THR A 59 4.86 15.64 -4.37
CA THR A 59 4.20 16.95 -4.49
C THR A 59 4.79 17.81 -5.60
N GLU A 60 6.11 17.76 -5.81
CA GLU A 60 6.81 18.57 -6.81
C GLU A 60 6.37 18.24 -8.25
N ASP A 61 6.11 16.96 -8.52
CA ASP A 61 5.66 16.46 -9.83
C ASP A 61 4.13 16.29 -9.92
N GLU A 62 3.42 16.54 -8.82
CA GLU A 62 2.00 16.26 -8.63
C GLU A 62 1.65 14.80 -9.01
N LEU A 63 2.41 13.84 -8.46
CA LEU A 63 2.21 12.42 -8.72
C LEU A 63 1.73 11.70 -7.46
N SER A 64 0.81 10.75 -7.65
CA SER A 64 0.45 9.74 -6.65
C SER A 64 0.95 8.38 -7.13
N CYS A 65 1.92 7.81 -6.43
CA CYS A 65 2.63 6.59 -6.79
C CYS A 65 2.21 5.42 -5.91
N LEU A 66 1.78 4.33 -6.53
CA LEU A 66 1.36 3.12 -5.82
C LEU A 66 2.59 2.41 -5.23
N ALA A 67 2.60 2.25 -3.90
CA ALA A 67 3.67 1.61 -3.14
C ALA A 67 3.53 0.07 -3.09
N ILE A 68 3.09 -0.53 -4.20
CA ILE A 68 2.96 -1.98 -4.37
C ILE A 68 3.76 -2.38 -5.61
N ILE A 69 4.82 -3.13 -5.40
CA ILE A 69 5.70 -3.57 -6.48
C ILE A 69 5.53 -5.06 -6.76
N ARG A 70 5.92 -5.49 -7.96
CA ARG A 70 5.93 -6.92 -8.29
C ARG A 70 7.04 -7.60 -7.51
N THR A 71 6.73 -8.76 -6.91
CA THR A 71 7.73 -9.60 -6.27
C THR A 71 8.78 -10.03 -7.32
N PRO A 72 10.09 -9.81 -7.07
CA PRO A 72 11.13 -10.24 -7.99
C PRO A 72 11.14 -11.76 -8.17
N PHE A 73 11.67 -12.22 -9.32
CA PHE A 73 11.92 -13.64 -9.61
C PHE A 73 10.68 -14.54 -9.69
N GLY A 74 9.50 -13.99 -9.98
CA GLY A 74 8.30 -14.79 -10.27
C GLY A 74 7.81 -15.64 -9.10
N ARG A 75 8.15 -15.26 -7.87
CA ARG A 75 7.75 -16.01 -6.67
C ARG A 75 6.28 -15.79 -6.36
N SER A 76 5.60 -16.86 -5.97
CA SER A 76 4.15 -16.88 -5.68
C SER A 76 3.81 -16.44 -4.25
N PHE A 77 4.55 -15.46 -3.71
CA PHE A 77 4.23 -14.88 -2.41
C PHE A 77 4.16 -13.36 -2.48
N SER A 78 3.41 -12.79 -1.54
CA SER A 78 3.35 -11.35 -1.29
C SER A 78 4.12 -11.02 -0.01
N VAL A 79 4.70 -9.82 0.03
CA VAL A 79 5.39 -9.30 1.22
C VAL A 79 4.62 -8.10 1.72
N ILE A 80 4.29 -8.09 3.01
CA ILE A 80 3.78 -6.90 3.70
C ILE A 80 5.01 -6.09 4.10
N GLY A 81 5.22 -4.96 3.42
CA GLY A 81 6.39 -4.09 3.62
C GLY A 81 6.22 -3.12 4.79
N SER A 82 7.29 -2.38 5.11
CA SER A 82 7.30 -1.40 6.19
C SER A 82 6.23 -0.32 6.03
N MET A 83 6.05 0.20 4.81
CA MET A 83 5.01 1.20 4.50
C MET A 83 3.60 0.71 4.83
N THR A 84 3.30 -0.55 4.49
CA THR A 84 1.97 -1.14 4.69
C THR A 84 1.58 -1.23 6.16
N VAL A 85 2.54 -1.29 7.08
CA VAL A 85 2.32 -1.41 8.52
C VAL A 85 2.71 -0.16 9.32
N GLN A 86 2.93 0.97 8.65
CA GLN A 86 3.09 2.24 9.36
C GLN A 86 1.84 2.53 10.19
N ASN A 87 2.02 3.07 11.40
CA ASN A 87 0.93 3.38 12.33
C ASN A 87 0.03 2.18 12.67
N ILE A 88 0.58 0.96 12.60
CA ILE A 88 -0.08 -0.28 13.01
C ILE A 88 0.86 -1.00 13.99
N HIS A 89 0.38 -1.24 15.20
CA HIS A 89 1.06 -2.14 16.13
C HIS A 89 0.80 -3.59 15.71
N VAL A 90 1.87 -4.25 15.26
CA VAL A 90 1.84 -5.67 14.88
C VAL A 90 2.35 -6.50 16.04
N ASN A 91 1.47 -7.31 16.63
CA ASN A 91 1.85 -8.21 17.71
C ASN A 91 1.98 -9.65 17.19
N TYR A 92 3.15 -10.24 17.45
CA TYR A 92 3.50 -11.61 17.05
C TYR A 92 3.40 -12.54 18.27
N ASN A 93 2.24 -13.17 18.45
CA ASN A 93 2.05 -14.16 19.50
C ASN A 93 2.47 -15.55 19.01
N VAL A 94 3.76 -15.84 19.10
CA VAL A 94 4.33 -17.12 18.67
C VAL A 94 3.76 -18.31 19.44
N GLY A 95 3.46 -18.14 20.74
CA GLY A 95 2.88 -19.20 21.57
C GLY A 95 1.46 -19.62 21.17
N LYS A 96 0.71 -18.73 20.50
CA LYS A 96 -0.63 -19.02 19.98
C LYS A 96 -0.69 -19.09 18.45
N SER A 97 0.45 -19.02 17.77
CA SER A 97 0.51 -18.92 16.29
C SER A 97 -0.43 -17.85 15.73
N LEU A 98 -0.49 -16.69 16.41
CA LEU A 98 -1.43 -15.62 16.10
C LEU A 98 -0.71 -14.30 15.85
N MET A 99 -1.12 -13.61 14.79
CA MET A 99 -0.72 -12.24 14.50
C MET A 99 -1.94 -11.34 14.64
N THR A 100 -1.77 -10.20 15.31
CA THR A 100 -2.83 -9.20 15.49
C THR A 100 -2.36 -7.82 15.07
N PHE A 101 -3.25 -7.06 14.45
CA PHE A 101 -3.00 -5.70 13.98
C PHE A 101 -3.88 -4.72 14.74
N THR A 102 -3.27 -3.71 15.35
CA THR A 102 -4.00 -2.65 16.07
C THR A 102 -3.56 -1.28 15.56
N PRO A 103 -4.45 -0.45 15.01
CA PRO A 103 -4.12 0.92 14.63
C PRO A 103 -3.51 1.70 15.82
N THR A 104 -2.46 2.47 15.57
CA THR A 104 -1.76 3.26 16.60
C THR A 104 -1.10 4.50 16.00
N GLN A 105 -0.57 5.39 16.83
CA GLN A 105 0.30 6.49 16.40
C GLN A 105 1.72 6.17 16.86
N CYS A 106 2.52 5.58 15.98
CA CYS A 106 3.82 5.02 16.37
C CYS A 106 4.82 6.08 16.85
N ASP A 107 4.61 7.35 16.45
CA ASP A 107 5.43 8.51 16.82
C ASP A 107 5.08 9.11 18.19
N LYS A 108 4.01 8.63 18.85
CA LYS A 108 3.52 9.12 20.14
C LYS A 108 3.45 8.04 21.23
N LEU A 109 4.18 6.95 21.03
CA LEU A 109 4.29 5.85 21.99
C LEU A 109 5.21 6.17 23.17
#